data_AF-A0A5B8VU08-F1
#
_entry.id   AF-A0A5B8VU08-F1
#
_cell.length_a   1.000
_cell.length_b   1.000
_cell.length_c   1.000
_cell.angle_alpha   90.00
_cell.angle_beta   90.00
_cell.angle_gamma   90.00
#
_symmetry.space_group_name_H-M   'P 1'
#
loop_
_entity.id
_entity.type
_entity.pdbx_description
1 polymer ?
#
loop_
_entity_poly.entity_id
_entity_poly.type
_entity_poly.pdbx_seq_one_letter_code
_entity_poly.pdbx_strand_id
1 'polypeptide(L)'
;MGADLVAAIYRGLMTYGELQAHNDKPALARRYYEKAKKYQQELENKWWDNSADLYNTYYSDQLEFGKTEGETFLLWFDALSPGTKKSKTIAHLLSRRWNVENMSYQPLILYRNGYHKEAYEQILYLTSPNTKRREYPEVSFGVVEAIVQGLMGIEPDATTGVIATCYNDPNIKTSRIEHLPILRTSIDLSHFGADRSEMTNNGHRSIIWRAEFKGALKYAEMLDSKSKEKSTKKAKKVALKQARLPDGRVVSYVDVRLEPGSKIMVKANMN
;
A
#
# COMPACT_ATOMS: atom_id res chain seq x y z
N MET A 1 9.36 24.34 14.01
CA MET A 1 8.44 23.75 13.01
C MET A 1 9.00 22.40 12.56
N GLY A 2 8.19 21.34 12.54
CA GLY A 2 8.63 20.02 12.09
C GLY A 2 8.45 19.80 10.58
N ALA A 3 9.28 18.94 9.99
CA ALA A 3 9.18 18.54 8.58
C ALA A 3 7.91 17.71 8.31
N ASP A 4 7.45 16.99 9.32
CA ASP A 4 6.19 16.25 9.35
C ASP A 4 4.97 17.16 9.10
N LEU A 5 4.94 18.37 9.67
CA LEU A 5 3.91 19.36 9.40
C LEU A 5 3.90 19.78 7.92
N VAL A 6 5.08 19.99 7.34
CA VAL A 6 5.19 20.36 5.91
C VAL A 6 4.67 19.23 5.03
N ALA A 7 5.01 17.98 5.35
CA ALA A 7 4.51 16.79 4.67
C ALA A 7 2.99 16.60 4.84
N ALA A 8 2.46 16.86 6.03
CA ALA A 8 1.02 16.82 6.31
C ALA A 8 0.26 17.88 5.50
N ILE A 9 0.79 19.11 5.39
CA ILE A 9 0.21 20.17 4.56
C ILE A 9 0.22 19.76 3.09
N TYR A 10 1.33 19.20 2.59
CA TYR A 10 1.39 18.64 1.24
C TYR A 10 0.26 17.64 0.99
N ARG A 11 0.12 16.62 1.87
CA ARG A 11 -0.89 15.58 1.70
C ARG A 11 -2.31 16.14 1.81
N GLY A 12 -2.57 17.03 2.76
CA GLY A 12 -3.87 17.67 2.92
C GLY A 12 -4.29 18.46 1.68
N LEU A 13 -3.35 19.18 1.06
CA LEU A 13 -3.60 19.91 -0.20
C LEU A 13 -3.84 18.97 -1.38
N MET A 14 -3.10 17.86 -1.47
CA MET A 14 -3.33 16.82 -2.48
C MET A 14 -4.74 16.24 -2.34
N THR A 15 -5.10 15.77 -1.15
CA THR A 15 -6.43 15.19 -0.88
C THR A 15 -7.56 16.18 -1.13
N TYR A 16 -7.40 17.45 -0.76
CA TYR A 16 -8.42 18.44 -1.07
C TYR A 16 -8.55 18.70 -2.58
N GLY A 17 -7.42 18.69 -3.31
CA GLY A 17 -7.44 18.74 -4.77
C GLY A 17 -8.21 17.57 -5.39
N GLU A 18 -8.00 16.35 -4.90
CA GLU A 18 -8.73 15.14 -5.32
C GLU A 18 -10.23 15.29 -5.08
N LEU A 19 -10.63 15.77 -3.90
CA LEU A 19 -12.03 16.06 -3.60
C LEU A 19 -12.65 17.11 -4.54
N GLN A 20 -11.91 18.16 -4.89
CA GLN A 20 -12.42 19.15 -5.86
C GLN A 20 -12.52 18.58 -7.27
N ALA A 21 -11.60 17.70 -7.67
CA ALA A 21 -11.69 17.02 -8.96
C ALA A 21 -12.93 16.11 -9.03
N HIS A 22 -13.23 15.38 -7.95
CA HIS A 22 -14.45 14.58 -7.83
C HIS A 22 -15.75 15.40 -7.80
N ASN A 23 -15.68 16.65 -7.34
CA ASN A 23 -16.82 17.58 -7.32
C ASN A 23 -16.93 18.41 -8.61
N ASP A 24 -16.38 17.92 -9.73
CA ASP A 24 -16.40 18.58 -11.04
C ASP A 24 -15.82 20.01 -11.04
N LYS A 25 -14.82 20.28 -10.18
CA LYS A 25 -14.13 21.58 -10.06
C LYS A 25 -12.64 21.47 -10.44
N PRO A 26 -12.30 21.12 -11.69
CA PRO A 26 -10.92 20.83 -12.10
C PRO A 26 -9.97 22.03 -12.00
N ALA A 27 -10.47 23.25 -12.24
CA ALA A 27 -9.66 24.46 -12.09
C ALA A 27 -9.26 24.71 -10.63
N LEU A 28 -10.16 24.43 -9.68
CA LEU A 28 -9.87 24.56 -8.26
C LEU A 28 -8.93 23.44 -7.80
N ALA A 29 -9.17 22.20 -8.21
CA ALA A 29 -8.29 21.07 -7.95
C ALA A 29 -6.84 21.37 -8.35
N ARG A 30 -6.64 21.90 -9.57
CA ARG A 30 -5.32 22.28 -10.07
C ARG A 30 -4.60 23.29 -9.17
N ARG A 31 -5.31 24.31 -8.65
CA ARG A 31 -4.73 25.29 -7.72
C ARG A 31 -4.20 24.64 -6.44
N TYR A 32 -4.88 23.62 -5.93
CA TYR A 32 -4.43 22.91 -4.72
C TYR A 32 -3.27 21.95 -5.01
N TYR A 33 -3.28 21.25 -6.15
CA TYR A 33 -2.13 20.45 -6.58
C TYR A 33 -0.87 21.30 -6.79
N GLU A 34 -1.01 22.47 -7.39
CA GLU A 34 0.11 23.41 -7.57
C GLU A 34 0.66 23.90 -6.23
N LYS A 35 -0.22 24.16 -5.25
CA LYS A 35 0.20 24.50 -3.88
C LYS A 35 0.92 23.34 -3.20
N ALA A 36 0.36 22.12 -3.28
CA ALA A 36 0.98 20.92 -2.72
C ALA A 36 2.39 20.74 -3.31
N LYS A 37 2.52 20.81 -4.64
CA LYS A 37 3.81 20.68 -5.32
C LYS A 37 4.87 21.65 -4.81
N LYS A 38 4.50 22.89 -4.43
CA LYS A 38 5.45 23.83 -3.82
C LYS A 38 5.96 23.33 -2.47
N TYR A 39 5.10 22.78 -1.61
CA TYR A 39 5.54 22.19 -0.33
C TYR A 39 6.44 20.97 -0.51
N GLN A 40 6.14 20.10 -1.48
CA GLN A 40 7.03 18.99 -1.82
C GLN A 40 8.39 19.51 -2.33
N GLN A 41 8.40 20.53 -3.20
CA GLN A 41 9.65 21.15 -3.67
C GLN A 41 10.45 21.79 -2.54
N GLU A 42 9.78 22.40 -1.55
CA GLU A 42 10.45 22.93 -0.36
C GLU A 42 11.13 21.82 0.45
N LEU A 43 10.44 20.70 0.70
CA LEU A 43 11.04 19.52 1.34
C LEU A 43 12.28 19.06 0.57
N GLU A 44 12.13 18.84 -0.74
CA GLU A 44 13.19 18.32 -1.60
C GLU A 44 14.41 19.27 -1.68
N ASN A 45 14.20 20.57 -1.72
CA ASN A 45 15.27 21.54 -2.01
C ASN A 45 15.91 22.16 -0.76
N LYS A 46 15.16 22.29 0.34
CA LYS A 46 15.64 22.99 1.54
C LYS A 46 15.80 22.10 2.76
N TRP A 47 14.93 21.09 2.90
CA TRP A 47 15.00 20.21 4.07
C TRP A 47 16.00 19.08 3.90
N TRP A 48 16.39 18.76 2.67
CA TRP A 48 17.44 17.77 2.40
C TRP A 48 18.83 18.32 2.70
N ASP A 49 19.58 17.62 3.56
CA ASP A 49 20.99 17.89 3.83
C ASP A 49 21.87 16.97 2.97
N ASN A 50 22.52 17.53 1.95
CA ASN A 50 23.40 16.79 1.05
C ASN A 50 24.66 16.24 1.71
N SER A 51 25.12 16.84 2.81
CA SER A 51 26.33 16.39 3.52
C SER A 51 26.04 15.16 4.38
N ALA A 52 24.86 15.13 5.00
CA ALA A 52 24.41 14.03 5.84
C ALA A 52 23.64 12.95 5.07
N ASP A 53 23.21 13.24 3.84
CA ASP A 53 22.33 12.37 3.06
C ASP A 53 21.00 12.03 3.78
N LEU A 54 20.46 13.03 4.49
CA LEU A 54 19.27 12.90 5.33
C LEU A 54 18.39 14.15 5.24
N TYR A 55 17.09 14.02 5.52
CA TYR A 55 16.26 15.19 5.75
C TYR A 55 16.51 15.76 7.16
N ASN A 56 16.59 17.08 7.25
CA ASN A 56 16.32 17.81 8.48
C ASN A 56 14.87 17.52 8.89
N THR A 57 14.62 17.34 10.18
CA THR A 57 13.28 17.00 10.69
C THR A 57 12.64 18.14 11.45
N TYR A 58 13.39 19.19 11.78
CA TYR A 58 12.84 20.44 12.32
C TYR A 58 13.62 21.67 11.87
N TYR A 59 12.94 22.81 11.97
CA TYR A 59 13.48 24.16 11.85
C TYR A 59 13.20 24.90 13.17
N SER A 60 14.24 25.35 13.86
CA SER A 60 14.16 25.94 15.20
C SER A 60 13.74 27.41 15.17
N ASP A 61 13.48 27.97 16.35
CA ASP A 61 13.26 29.40 16.57
C ASP A 61 14.54 30.24 16.38
N GLN A 62 15.72 29.63 16.43
CA GLN A 62 17.00 30.25 16.03
C GLN A 62 17.23 30.24 14.52
N LEU A 63 16.23 29.86 13.71
CA LEU A 63 16.31 29.82 12.25
C LEU A 63 17.31 28.77 11.72
N GLU A 64 17.52 27.69 12.47
CA GLU A 64 18.45 26.62 12.15
C GLU A 64 17.72 25.30 11.86
N PHE A 65 18.26 24.54 10.91
CA PHE A 65 17.81 23.18 10.68
C PHE A 65 18.44 22.21 11.67
N GLY A 66 17.66 21.22 12.10
CA GLY A 66 18.19 20.12 12.89
C GLY A 66 17.52 18.80 12.58
N LYS A 67 18.09 17.74 13.16
CA LYS A 67 17.68 16.35 12.95
C LYS A 67 17.36 15.70 14.29
N THR A 68 16.22 15.05 14.33
CA THR A 68 15.76 14.13 15.37
C THR A 68 14.93 13.04 14.68
N GLU A 69 14.02 12.38 15.37
CA GLU A 69 13.00 11.54 14.74
C GLU A 69 12.06 12.38 13.84
N GLY A 70 11.39 11.75 12.86
CA GLY A 70 10.35 12.41 12.06
C GLY A 70 10.34 12.09 10.57
N GLU A 71 11.43 11.56 10.01
CA GLU A 71 11.49 11.20 8.57
C GLU A 71 10.43 10.16 8.16
N THR A 72 10.01 9.30 9.08
CA THR A 72 8.89 8.36 8.89
C THR A 72 7.64 9.06 8.39
N PHE A 73 7.35 10.27 8.88
CA PHE A 73 6.16 11.00 8.50
C PHE A 73 6.25 11.61 7.11
N LEU A 74 7.45 11.89 6.60
CA LEU A 74 7.65 12.30 5.20
C LEU A 74 7.22 11.18 4.23
N LEU A 75 7.50 9.93 4.60
CA LEU A 75 7.06 8.74 3.86
C LEU A 75 5.60 8.40 4.11
N TRP A 76 5.11 8.54 5.35
CA TRP A 76 3.72 8.27 5.73
C TRP A 76 2.74 9.15 4.94
N PHE A 77 3.03 10.45 4.86
CA PHE A 77 2.25 11.40 4.06
C PHE A 77 2.56 11.31 2.55
N ASP A 78 3.46 10.40 2.15
CA ASP A 78 3.91 10.18 0.77
C ASP A 78 4.27 11.52 0.09
N ALA A 79 5.07 12.31 0.81
CA ALA A 79 5.50 13.65 0.41
C ALA A 79 6.82 13.64 -0.37
N LEU A 80 7.58 12.54 -0.33
CA LEU A 80 8.86 12.41 -1.01
C LEU A 80 8.69 11.95 -2.46
N SER A 81 9.45 12.55 -3.36
CA SER A 81 9.46 12.12 -4.76
C SER A 81 10.13 10.75 -4.91
N PRO A 82 9.72 9.89 -5.87
CA PRO A 82 10.46 8.69 -6.19
C PRO A 82 11.92 9.01 -6.56
N GLY A 83 12.86 8.21 -6.05
CA GLY A 83 14.28 8.35 -6.36
C GLY A 83 15.20 8.20 -5.14
N THR A 84 16.45 8.62 -5.32
CA THR A 84 17.55 8.35 -4.38
C THR A 84 17.29 8.83 -2.96
N LYS A 85 16.71 10.02 -2.78
CA LYS A 85 16.44 10.55 -1.43
C LYS A 85 15.43 9.71 -0.68
N LYS A 86 14.33 9.29 -1.32
CA LYS A 86 13.34 8.38 -0.72
C LYS A 86 13.99 7.07 -0.31
N SER A 87 14.82 6.47 -1.17
CA SER A 87 15.55 5.24 -0.86
C SER A 87 16.55 5.43 0.29
N LYS A 88 17.27 6.56 0.36
CA LYS A 88 18.18 6.90 1.46
C LYS A 88 17.42 7.08 2.79
N THR A 89 16.27 7.76 2.76
CA THR A 89 15.41 7.90 3.94
C THR A 89 14.93 6.55 4.44
N ILE A 90 14.48 5.65 3.56
CA ILE A 90 14.09 4.28 3.96
C ILE A 90 15.29 3.52 4.55
N ALA A 91 16.47 3.63 3.93
CA ALA A 91 17.69 2.99 4.44
C ALA A 91 18.07 3.52 5.84
N HIS A 92 17.90 4.82 6.10
CA HIS A 92 18.12 5.39 7.44
C HIS A 92 17.08 4.90 8.46
N LEU A 93 15.81 4.76 8.09
CA LEU A 93 14.81 4.18 8.98
C LEU A 93 15.15 2.73 9.35
N LEU A 94 15.74 1.97 8.42
CA LEU A 94 16.16 0.59 8.62
C LEU A 94 17.51 0.43 9.37
N SER A 95 18.33 1.48 9.45
CA SER A 95 19.69 1.39 9.99
C SER A 95 19.74 1.23 11.52
N ARG A 96 18.63 1.53 12.21
CA ARG A 96 18.52 1.44 13.67
C ARG A 96 17.10 1.12 14.13
N ARG A 97 16.96 0.84 15.42
CA ARG A 97 15.65 0.73 16.09
C ARG A 97 15.23 2.09 16.62
N TRP A 98 14.05 2.52 16.20
CA TRP A 98 13.41 3.75 16.67
C TRP A 98 12.47 3.42 17.83
N ASN A 99 11.85 4.43 18.43
CA ASN A 99 10.79 4.18 19.38
C ASN A 99 9.62 3.41 18.70
N VAL A 100 8.82 2.68 19.49
CA VAL A 100 7.76 1.81 18.95
C VAL A 100 6.64 2.55 18.21
N GLU A 101 6.36 3.80 18.57
CA GLU A 101 5.39 4.65 17.86
C GLU A 101 5.86 4.84 16.43
N ASN A 102 7.11 5.28 16.26
CA ASN A 102 7.68 5.48 14.94
C ASN A 102 7.74 4.17 14.14
N MET A 103 8.20 3.09 14.78
CA MET A 103 8.29 1.78 14.13
C MET A 103 6.92 1.24 13.71
N SER A 104 5.83 1.60 14.40
CA SER A 104 4.48 1.08 14.08
C SER A 104 3.99 1.43 12.67
N TYR A 105 4.44 2.55 12.10
CA TYR A 105 4.10 3.00 10.74
C TYR A 105 4.97 2.33 9.65
N GLN A 106 6.15 1.84 10.02
CA GLN A 106 7.16 1.42 9.06
C GLN A 106 6.77 0.19 8.23
N PRO A 107 6.10 -0.86 8.76
CA PRO A 107 5.74 -2.02 7.96
C PRO A 107 4.94 -1.68 6.69
N LEU A 108 3.91 -0.84 6.79
CA LEU A 108 3.13 -0.44 5.63
C LEU A 108 3.94 0.45 4.67
N ILE A 109 4.74 1.37 5.20
CA ILE A 109 5.66 2.19 4.40
C ILE A 109 6.61 1.28 3.60
N LEU A 110 7.19 0.27 4.23
CA LEU A 110 8.11 -0.65 3.59
C LEU A 110 7.43 -1.49 2.50
N TYR A 111 6.21 -2.00 2.75
CA TYR A 111 5.43 -2.70 1.71
C TYR A 111 5.15 -1.81 0.50
N ARG A 112 4.68 -0.58 0.72
CA ARG A 112 4.40 0.40 -0.34
C ARG A 112 5.62 0.73 -1.19
N ASN A 113 6.82 0.62 -0.63
CA ASN A 113 8.08 0.94 -1.30
C ASN A 113 8.89 -0.30 -1.74
N GLY A 114 8.32 -1.51 -1.66
CA GLY A 114 8.95 -2.72 -2.18
C GLY A 114 9.90 -3.47 -1.23
N TYR A 115 10.06 -3.01 0.01
CA TYR A 115 10.91 -3.60 1.05
C TYR A 115 10.13 -4.69 1.83
N HIS A 116 9.58 -5.67 1.10
CA HIS A 116 8.59 -6.61 1.66
C HIS A 116 9.17 -7.51 2.75
N LYS A 117 10.44 -7.91 2.62
CA LYS A 117 11.11 -8.77 3.59
C LYS A 117 11.28 -8.02 4.92
N GLU A 118 11.81 -6.81 4.85
CA GLU A 118 12.03 -5.93 5.99
C GLU A 118 10.70 -5.55 6.65
N ALA A 119 9.64 -5.32 5.86
CA ALA A 119 8.30 -5.07 6.36
C ALA A 119 7.79 -6.24 7.22
N TYR A 120 7.94 -7.48 6.73
CA TYR A 120 7.51 -8.67 7.46
C TYR A 120 8.35 -8.91 8.72
N GLU A 121 9.66 -8.74 8.65
CA GLU A 121 10.55 -8.82 9.82
C GLU A 121 10.16 -7.80 10.90
N GLN A 122 9.75 -6.59 10.50
CA GLN A 122 9.24 -5.58 11.44
C GLN A 122 7.89 -5.95 12.05
N ILE A 123 6.97 -6.57 11.30
CA ILE A 123 5.73 -7.12 11.88
C ILE A 123 6.05 -8.15 12.97
N LEU A 124 6.97 -9.08 12.69
CA LEU A 124 7.39 -10.09 13.67
C LEU A 124 8.03 -9.47 14.91
N TYR A 125 8.86 -8.43 14.72
CA TYR A 125 9.42 -7.67 15.83
C TYR A 125 8.31 -6.99 16.65
N LEU A 126 7.44 -6.20 16.03
CA LEU A 126 6.40 -5.42 16.72
C LEU A 126 5.39 -6.31 17.47
N THR A 127 5.13 -7.52 16.98
CA THR A 127 4.20 -8.48 17.60
C THR A 127 4.84 -9.36 18.67
N SER A 128 6.17 -9.40 18.74
CA SER A 128 6.89 -10.22 19.71
C SER A 128 6.52 -9.85 21.16
N PRO A 129 6.24 -10.83 22.04
CA PRO A 129 6.06 -10.59 23.47
C PRO A 129 7.26 -9.90 24.14
N ASN A 130 8.45 -10.01 23.56
CA ASN A 130 9.68 -9.42 24.08
C ASN A 130 9.91 -7.98 23.64
N THR A 131 9.05 -7.44 22.77
CA THR A 131 9.17 -6.05 22.32
C THR A 131 8.68 -5.12 23.41
N LYS A 132 9.62 -4.32 23.94
CA LYS A 132 9.32 -3.29 24.92
C LYS A 132 8.29 -2.32 24.35
N ARG A 133 7.30 -1.96 25.16
CA ARG A 133 6.23 -1.02 24.77
C ARG A 133 5.33 -1.53 23.63
N ARG A 134 5.24 -2.85 23.39
CA ARG A 134 4.34 -3.41 22.36
C ARG A 134 2.87 -3.06 22.58
N GLU A 135 2.49 -2.73 23.81
CA GLU A 135 1.15 -2.31 24.21
C GLU A 135 0.77 -0.90 23.76
N TYR A 136 1.71 -0.16 23.17
CA TYR A 136 1.45 1.18 22.65
C TYR A 136 0.38 1.10 21.53
N PRO A 137 -0.66 1.95 21.55
CA PRO A 137 -1.88 1.71 20.78
C PRO A 137 -1.63 1.59 19.27
N GLU A 138 -0.74 2.41 18.74
CA GLU A 138 -0.34 2.47 17.33
C GLU A 138 0.22 1.14 16.83
N VAL A 139 0.88 0.36 17.69
CA VAL A 139 1.49 -0.93 17.30
C VAL A 139 0.43 -1.90 16.78
N SER A 140 -0.67 -2.05 17.53
CA SER A 140 -1.72 -3.00 17.17
C SER A 140 -2.41 -2.63 15.85
N PHE A 141 -2.74 -1.35 15.66
CA PHE A 141 -3.38 -0.87 14.45
C PHE A 141 -2.42 -0.88 13.25
N GLY A 142 -1.18 -0.44 13.43
CA GLY A 142 -0.16 -0.45 12.38
C GLY A 142 0.18 -1.86 11.89
N VAL A 143 0.24 -2.84 12.79
CA VAL A 143 0.43 -4.26 12.41
C VAL A 143 -0.76 -4.78 11.61
N VAL A 144 -2.00 -4.54 12.06
CA VAL A 144 -3.20 -4.98 11.33
C VAL A 144 -3.25 -4.32 9.95
N GLU A 145 -2.98 -3.02 9.88
CA GLU A 145 -2.94 -2.29 8.62
C GLU A 145 -1.90 -2.86 7.65
N ALA A 146 -0.69 -3.14 8.16
CA ALA A 146 0.39 -3.71 7.37
C ALA A 146 0.11 -5.15 6.92
N ILE A 147 -0.61 -5.95 7.70
CA ILE A 147 -1.04 -7.29 7.27
C ILE A 147 -2.09 -7.18 6.15
N VAL A 148 -3.11 -6.34 6.33
CA VAL A 148 -4.25 -6.25 5.39
C VAL A 148 -3.86 -5.54 4.10
N GLN A 149 -3.29 -4.34 4.19
CA GLN A 149 -2.94 -3.53 3.01
C GLN A 149 -1.54 -3.86 2.48
N GLY A 150 -0.60 -4.22 3.36
CA GLY A 150 0.77 -4.51 2.98
C GLY A 150 0.97 -5.95 2.51
N LEU A 151 0.91 -6.92 3.43
CA LEU A 151 1.16 -8.34 3.17
C LEU A 151 0.13 -8.95 2.20
N MET A 152 -1.15 -8.84 2.54
CA MET A 152 -2.26 -9.33 1.71
C MET A 152 -2.48 -8.44 0.48
N GLY A 153 -1.95 -7.21 0.49
CA GLY A 153 -1.98 -6.31 -0.67
C GLY A 153 -3.37 -5.86 -1.08
N ILE A 154 -4.31 -5.75 -0.13
CA ILE A 154 -5.70 -5.40 -0.41
C ILE A 154 -5.83 -3.87 -0.51
N GLU A 155 -6.27 -3.39 -1.67
CA GLU A 155 -6.43 -1.97 -1.97
C GLU A 155 -7.83 -1.68 -2.54
N PRO A 156 -8.75 -1.13 -1.75
CA PRO A 156 -10.06 -0.70 -2.25
C PRO A 156 -10.00 0.65 -2.93
N ASP A 157 -10.68 0.77 -4.07
CA ASP A 157 -11.01 2.03 -4.71
C ASP A 157 -12.53 2.24 -4.66
N ALA A 158 -12.96 3.12 -3.76
CA ALA A 158 -14.37 3.45 -3.60
C ALA A 158 -14.96 4.25 -4.78
N THR A 159 -14.11 4.91 -5.59
CA THR A 159 -14.55 5.73 -6.73
C THR A 159 -14.94 4.87 -7.92
N THR A 160 -14.29 3.72 -8.07
CA THR A 160 -14.56 2.75 -9.15
C THR A 160 -15.25 1.47 -8.67
N GLY A 161 -15.37 1.26 -7.35
CA GLY A 161 -15.93 0.04 -6.77
C GLY A 161 -15.04 -1.19 -6.96
N VAL A 162 -13.75 -0.97 -7.20
CA VAL A 162 -12.74 -2.02 -7.44
C VAL A 162 -12.04 -2.37 -6.14
N ILE A 163 -11.76 -3.65 -5.93
CA ILE A 163 -10.85 -4.14 -4.89
C ILE A 163 -9.67 -4.78 -5.61
N ALA A 164 -8.50 -4.15 -5.54
CA ALA A 164 -7.26 -4.72 -6.05
C ALA A 164 -6.59 -5.58 -4.98
N THR A 165 -5.91 -6.66 -5.41
CA THR A 165 -5.11 -7.51 -4.52
C THR A 165 -3.78 -7.86 -5.18
N CYS A 166 -2.66 -7.57 -4.52
CA CYS A 166 -1.32 -8.01 -4.96
C CYS A 166 -0.53 -8.59 -3.78
N TYR A 167 -0.39 -9.90 -3.71
CA TYR A 167 0.26 -10.56 -2.57
C TYR A 167 1.75 -10.22 -2.44
N ASN A 168 2.19 -9.85 -1.24
CA ASN A 168 3.52 -9.29 -1.04
C ASN A 168 4.59 -10.19 -0.43
N ASP A 169 4.24 -11.36 0.12
CA ASP A 169 5.23 -12.31 0.65
C ASP A 169 5.16 -13.69 -0.02
N PRO A 170 6.03 -13.96 -1.02
CA PRO A 170 6.01 -15.24 -1.73
C PRO A 170 6.48 -16.43 -0.88
N ASN A 171 7.12 -16.21 0.27
CA ASN A 171 7.70 -17.29 1.09
C ASN A 171 6.64 -17.98 1.95
N ILE A 172 5.56 -17.28 2.28
CA ILE A 172 4.42 -17.85 2.99
C ILE A 172 3.54 -18.59 1.98
N LYS A 173 3.48 -19.92 2.11
CA LYS A 173 2.77 -20.81 1.19
C LYS A 173 1.27 -20.54 1.11
N THR A 174 0.65 -20.12 2.21
CA THR A 174 -0.78 -19.84 2.25
C THR A 174 -1.06 -18.76 3.29
N SER A 175 -1.81 -17.74 2.87
CA SER A 175 -2.28 -16.66 3.74
C SER A 175 -3.75 -16.42 3.46
N ARG A 176 -4.54 -16.23 4.51
CA ARG A 176 -5.99 -16.10 4.40
C ARG A 176 -6.51 -15.02 5.34
N ILE A 177 -7.42 -14.21 4.83
CA ILE A 177 -8.28 -13.32 5.60
C ILE A 177 -9.73 -13.66 5.31
N GLU A 178 -10.56 -13.66 6.36
CA GLU A 178 -11.97 -13.99 6.27
C GLU A 178 -12.81 -12.84 6.82
N HIS A 179 -14.01 -12.69 6.29
CA HIS A 179 -15.03 -11.75 6.73
C HIS A 179 -14.59 -10.28 6.73
N LEU A 180 -13.64 -9.89 5.86
CA LEU A 180 -13.14 -8.51 5.79
C LEU A 180 -14.24 -7.56 5.29
N PRO A 181 -14.72 -6.61 6.11
CA PRO A 181 -15.68 -5.60 5.65
C PRO A 181 -14.97 -4.56 4.76
N ILE A 182 -15.47 -4.37 3.55
CA ILE A 182 -14.84 -3.47 2.56
C ILE A 182 -15.87 -3.02 1.53
N LEU A 183 -15.87 -1.73 1.14
CA LEU A 183 -16.80 -1.15 0.14
C LEU A 183 -18.29 -1.55 0.33
N ARG A 184 -18.76 -1.59 1.59
CA ARG A 184 -20.14 -2.03 1.96
C ARG A 184 -20.47 -3.46 1.53
N THR A 185 -19.46 -4.32 1.44
CA THR A 185 -19.56 -5.77 1.30
C THR A 185 -18.66 -6.46 2.35
N SER A 186 -18.59 -7.79 2.31
CA SER A 186 -17.63 -8.60 3.06
C SER A 186 -16.97 -9.59 2.11
N ILE A 187 -15.66 -9.78 2.24
CA ILE A 187 -14.89 -10.71 1.38
C ILE A 187 -14.07 -11.68 2.22
N ASP A 188 -13.81 -12.86 1.65
CA ASP A 188 -12.70 -13.73 2.05
C ASP A 188 -11.65 -13.71 0.93
N LEU A 189 -10.38 -13.62 1.31
CA LEU A 189 -9.26 -13.67 0.36
C LEU A 189 -8.23 -14.68 0.85
N SER A 190 -7.82 -15.56 -0.05
CA SER A 190 -6.72 -16.50 0.17
C SER A 190 -5.66 -16.34 -0.91
N HIS A 191 -4.39 -16.27 -0.50
CA HIS A 191 -3.24 -16.37 -1.38
C HIS A 191 -2.57 -17.72 -1.19
N PHE A 192 -2.08 -18.29 -2.30
CA PHE A 192 -1.34 -19.55 -2.31
C PHE A 192 -0.04 -19.33 -3.06
N GLY A 193 1.00 -18.92 -2.34
CA GLY A 193 2.23 -18.43 -2.96
C GLY A 193 2.01 -17.17 -3.79
N ALA A 194 2.94 -16.88 -4.69
CA ALA A 194 2.96 -15.63 -5.46
C ALA A 194 2.05 -15.62 -6.70
N ASP A 195 1.58 -16.79 -7.14
CA ASP A 195 0.95 -16.99 -8.44
C ASP A 195 -0.55 -17.24 -8.36
N ARG A 196 -1.13 -17.44 -7.16
CA ARG A 196 -2.53 -17.83 -7.04
C ARG A 196 -3.26 -17.12 -5.91
N SER A 197 -4.44 -16.61 -6.24
CA SER A 197 -5.35 -15.95 -5.30
C SER A 197 -6.77 -16.46 -5.49
N GLU A 198 -7.54 -16.54 -4.41
CA GLU A 198 -8.96 -16.90 -4.42
C GLU A 198 -9.73 -15.87 -3.59
N MET A 199 -10.79 -15.30 -4.16
CA MET A 199 -11.66 -14.37 -3.45
C MET A 199 -13.10 -14.88 -3.45
N THR A 200 -13.74 -14.78 -2.29
CA THR A 200 -15.18 -15.00 -2.10
C THR A 200 -15.85 -13.69 -1.76
N ASN A 201 -16.97 -13.38 -2.42
CA ASN A 201 -17.82 -12.26 -2.05
C ASN A 201 -18.93 -12.77 -1.13
N ASN A 202 -18.85 -12.47 0.17
CA ASN A 202 -19.82 -12.89 1.18
C ASN A 202 -21.00 -11.91 1.33
N GLY A 203 -20.94 -10.74 0.69
CA GLY A 203 -21.99 -9.73 0.78
C GLY A 203 -23.13 -9.91 -0.22
N HIS A 204 -23.95 -8.86 -0.34
CA HIS A 204 -25.15 -8.83 -1.18
C HIS A 204 -25.01 -7.95 -2.43
N ARG A 205 -23.82 -7.38 -2.67
CA ARG A 205 -23.53 -6.53 -3.81
C ARG A 205 -22.41 -7.12 -4.64
N SER A 206 -22.52 -7.01 -5.96
CA SER A 206 -21.42 -7.36 -6.86
C SER A 206 -20.24 -6.41 -6.67
N ILE A 207 -19.03 -6.94 -6.73
CA ILE A 207 -17.78 -6.15 -6.74
C ILE A 207 -16.97 -6.45 -7.99
N ILE A 208 -16.06 -5.54 -8.34
CA ILE A 208 -14.98 -5.82 -9.28
C ILE A 208 -13.73 -6.13 -8.47
N TRP A 209 -13.22 -7.35 -8.61
CA TRP A 209 -11.94 -7.75 -8.05
C TRP A 209 -10.86 -7.66 -9.12
N ARG A 210 -9.84 -6.86 -8.87
CA ARG A 210 -8.61 -6.83 -9.66
C ARG A 210 -7.59 -7.77 -9.02
N ALA A 211 -7.42 -8.95 -9.61
CA ALA A 211 -6.39 -9.89 -9.19
C ALA A 211 -5.06 -9.51 -9.83
N GLU A 212 -4.10 -9.03 -9.04
CA GLU A 212 -2.78 -8.60 -9.51
C GLU A 212 -1.68 -9.58 -9.13
N PHE A 213 -0.68 -9.66 -10.00
CA PHE A 213 0.48 -10.52 -9.86
C PHE A 213 1.73 -9.74 -10.29
N LYS A 214 2.85 -9.99 -9.60
CA LYS A 214 4.10 -9.29 -9.89
C LYS A 214 4.70 -9.76 -11.21
N GLY A 215 5.24 -8.81 -11.97
CA GLY A 215 5.93 -9.06 -13.23
C GLY A 215 5.04 -8.96 -14.47
N ALA A 216 5.68 -9.06 -15.63
CA ALA A 216 5.04 -8.91 -16.94
C ALA A 216 4.49 -10.26 -17.44
N LEU A 217 3.42 -10.73 -16.80
CA LEU A 217 2.73 -11.98 -17.16
C LEU A 217 1.70 -11.74 -18.27
N LYS A 218 1.48 -12.74 -19.12
CA LYS A 218 0.58 -12.65 -20.28
C LYS A 218 -0.80 -13.27 -20.04
N TYR A 219 -0.85 -14.36 -19.29
CA TYR A 219 -2.06 -15.15 -19.12
C TYR A 219 -2.20 -15.67 -17.68
N ALA A 220 -3.45 -15.86 -17.28
CA ALA A 220 -3.83 -16.58 -16.07
C ALA A 220 -4.92 -17.62 -16.38
N GLU A 221 -5.07 -18.57 -15.47
CA GLU A 221 -6.18 -19.51 -15.40
C GLU A 221 -7.18 -19.01 -14.36
N MET A 222 -8.45 -18.94 -14.74
CA MET A 222 -9.54 -18.53 -13.86
C MET A 222 -10.52 -19.68 -13.65
N LEU A 223 -10.87 -19.96 -12.40
CA LEU A 223 -11.80 -21.00 -12.01
C LEU A 223 -12.96 -20.40 -11.21
N ASP A 224 -14.18 -20.53 -11.73
CA ASP A 224 -15.39 -20.14 -11.01
C ASP A 224 -16.01 -21.37 -10.33
N SER A 225 -16.21 -21.27 -9.02
CA SER A 225 -16.81 -22.35 -8.22
C SER A 225 -18.33 -22.45 -8.35
N LYS A 226 -19.00 -21.43 -8.93
CA LYS A 226 -20.46 -21.34 -9.08
C LYS A 226 -21.04 -21.92 -10.37
N SER A 227 -20.25 -22.54 -11.25
CA SER A 227 -20.83 -23.18 -12.45
C SER A 227 -21.80 -24.28 -12.03
N LYS A 228 -23.11 -23.99 -12.12
CA LYS A 228 -24.22 -24.91 -11.80
C LYS A 228 -24.27 -26.15 -12.71
N GLU A 229 -23.40 -26.24 -13.70
CA GLU A 229 -23.26 -27.40 -14.55
C GLU A 229 -22.28 -28.40 -13.92
N LYS A 230 -22.79 -29.60 -13.62
CA LYS A 230 -22.05 -30.76 -13.12
C LYS A 230 -21.01 -31.31 -14.12
N SER A 231 -20.68 -30.58 -15.17
CA SER A 231 -19.65 -30.91 -16.16
C SER A 231 -18.40 -30.07 -15.85
N THR A 232 -17.37 -30.73 -15.32
CA THR A 232 -15.96 -30.29 -15.30
C THR A 232 -15.74 -28.77 -15.19
N LYS A 233 -15.48 -28.28 -13.97
CA LYS A 233 -14.99 -26.92 -13.71
C LYS A 233 -13.71 -26.66 -14.52
N LYS A 234 -13.85 -26.22 -15.76
CA LYS A 234 -12.72 -26.03 -16.67
C LYS A 234 -12.14 -24.66 -16.40
N ALA A 235 -10.86 -24.62 -16.05
CA ALA A 235 -10.13 -23.37 -15.93
C ALA A 235 -10.21 -22.62 -17.27
N LYS A 236 -10.66 -21.36 -17.23
CA LYS A 236 -10.70 -20.48 -18.38
C LYS A 236 -9.37 -19.74 -18.46
N LYS A 237 -8.70 -19.84 -19.61
CA LYS A 237 -7.53 -18.99 -19.89
C LYS A 237 -8.00 -17.55 -20.12
N VAL A 238 -7.41 -16.60 -19.39
CA VAL A 238 -7.68 -15.17 -19.49
C VAL A 238 -6.38 -14.41 -19.78
N ALA A 239 -6.47 -13.37 -20.61
CA ALA A 239 -5.35 -12.48 -20.87
C ALA A 239 -5.20 -11.47 -19.72
N LEU A 240 -3.95 -11.22 -19.32
CA LEU A 240 -3.63 -10.22 -18.29
C LEU A 240 -3.32 -8.87 -18.94
N LYS A 241 -3.84 -7.81 -18.34
CA LYS A 241 -3.39 -6.44 -18.60
C LYS A 241 -2.13 -6.17 -17.78
N GLN A 242 -1.35 -5.17 -18.17
CA GLN A 242 -0.14 -4.77 -17.45
C GLN A 242 -0.26 -3.32 -16.98
N ALA A 243 0.28 -3.04 -15.81
CA ALA A 243 0.43 -1.69 -15.27
C ALA A 243 1.83 -1.51 -14.68
N ARG A 244 2.30 -0.27 -14.67
CA ARG A 244 3.54 0.13 -14.00
C ARG A 244 3.17 0.92 -12.75
N LEU A 245 3.66 0.46 -11.60
CA LEU A 245 3.51 1.14 -10.32
C LEU A 245 4.37 2.41 -10.28
N PRO A 246 4.06 3.39 -9.40
CA PRO A 246 4.81 4.64 -9.30
C PRO A 246 6.31 4.49 -9.03
N ASP A 247 6.73 3.37 -8.43
CA ASP A 247 8.14 3.02 -8.20
C ASP A 247 8.80 2.27 -9.36
N GLY A 248 8.11 2.14 -10.49
CA GLY A 248 8.62 1.53 -11.70
C GLY A 248 8.41 0.01 -11.79
N ARG A 249 7.97 -0.66 -10.72
CA ARG A 249 7.64 -2.09 -10.75
C ARG A 249 6.49 -2.37 -11.71
N VAL A 250 6.49 -3.55 -12.33
CA VAL A 250 5.44 -3.98 -13.25
C VAL A 250 4.55 -5.02 -12.56
N VAL A 251 3.24 -4.85 -12.71
CA VAL A 251 2.22 -5.81 -12.31
C VAL A 251 1.38 -6.22 -13.50
N SER A 252 0.92 -7.46 -13.50
CA SER A 252 -0.06 -7.99 -14.43
C SER A 252 -1.36 -8.28 -13.70
N TYR A 253 -2.51 -7.99 -14.30
CA TYR A 253 -3.79 -8.11 -13.63
C TYR A 253 -4.94 -8.52 -14.55
N VAL A 254 -6.01 -9.03 -13.92
CA VAL A 254 -7.32 -9.24 -14.55
C VAL A 254 -8.41 -8.67 -13.64
N ASP A 255 -9.36 -7.95 -14.24
CA ASP A 255 -10.56 -7.50 -13.55
C ASP A 255 -11.62 -8.60 -13.66
N VAL A 256 -12.14 -9.05 -12.52
CA VAL A 256 -13.11 -10.14 -12.39
C VAL A 256 -14.32 -9.62 -11.64
N ARG A 257 -15.51 -9.80 -12.22
CA ARG A 257 -16.76 -9.50 -11.54
C ARG A 257 -17.11 -10.63 -10.58
N LEU A 258 -17.23 -10.34 -9.29
CA LEU A 258 -17.67 -11.28 -8.26
C LEU A 258 -19.10 -10.97 -7.84
N GLU A 259 -20.02 -11.87 -8.18
CA GLU A 259 -21.40 -11.80 -7.73
C GLU A 259 -21.53 -12.21 -6.25
N PRO A 260 -22.59 -11.76 -5.54
CA PRO A 260 -22.90 -12.19 -4.17
C PRO A 260 -22.83 -13.71 -3.99
N GLY A 261 -22.05 -14.20 -3.04
CA GLY A 261 -21.81 -15.62 -2.75
C GLY A 261 -20.94 -16.37 -3.76
N SER A 262 -20.40 -15.69 -4.78
CA SER A 262 -19.47 -16.31 -5.73
C SER A 262 -18.07 -16.42 -5.15
N LYS A 263 -17.33 -17.43 -5.60
CA LYS A 263 -15.92 -17.64 -5.29
C LYS A 263 -15.18 -17.91 -6.59
N ILE A 264 -14.16 -17.11 -6.86
CA ILE A 264 -13.32 -17.22 -8.05
C ILE A 264 -11.87 -17.35 -7.61
N MET A 265 -11.16 -18.26 -8.27
CA MET A 265 -9.71 -18.41 -8.15
C MET A 265 -9.05 -17.95 -9.45
N VAL A 266 -7.96 -17.20 -9.31
CA VAL A 266 -7.09 -16.77 -10.41
C VAL A 266 -5.68 -17.29 -10.12
N LYS A 267 -5.11 -18.02 -11.07
CA LYS A 267 -3.74 -18.51 -11.05
C LYS A 267 -2.97 -17.95 -12.25
N ALA A 268 -1.98 -17.11 -12.01
CA ALA A 268 -1.11 -16.60 -13.06
C ALA A 268 -0.09 -17.65 -13.50
N ASN A 269 0.18 -17.71 -14.81
CA ASN A 269 1.22 -18.58 -15.34
C ASN A 269 2.56 -17.86 -15.21
N MET A 270 3.32 -18.18 -14.17
CA MET A 270 4.69 -17.72 -14.01
C MET A 270 5.56 -18.39 -15.09
N ASN A 271 6.37 -17.60 -15.80
CA ASN A 271 7.34 -18.10 -16.78
C ASN A 271 8.52 -18.80 -16.09
#